data_AF-A0A916R4P1-F1
#
_entry.id   AF-A0A916R4P1-F1
#
_cell.length_a   1.000
_cell.length_b   1.000
_cell.length_c   1.000
_cell.angle_alpha   90.00
_cell.angle_beta   90.00
_cell.angle_gamma   90.00
#
_symmetry.space_group_name_H-M   'P 1'
#
loop_
_entity.id
_entity.type
_entity.pdbx_description
1 polymer ?
#
loop_
_entity_poly.entity_id
_entity_poly.type
_entity_poly.pdbx_seq_one_letter_code
_entity_poly.pdbx_strand_id
1 'polypeptide(L)'
;MKVLKVILISFLAVLLLNGCVKYEVGINFESQNHGEIVQHIKLADELNNFSGKIVSEWLKSIETRVDKLQGKTQKISAQEILVTVPFNNGAELEEKFNRFFNL
;
A
#
# COMPACT_ATOMS: atom_id res chain seq x y z
N MET A 1 -44.28 -2.04 -1.36
CA MET A 1 -43.25 -3.09 -1.58
C MET A 1 -42.08 -2.65 -2.47
N LYS A 2 -42.29 -1.97 -3.62
CA LYS A 2 -41.19 -1.55 -4.50
C LYS A 2 -40.19 -0.59 -3.83
N VAL A 3 -40.68 0.43 -3.13
CA VAL A 3 -39.84 1.44 -2.45
C VAL A 3 -38.99 0.81 -1.33
N LEU A 4 -39.56 -0.12 -0.56
CA LEU A 4 -38.84 -0.84 0.50
C LEU A 4 -37.69 -1.70 -0.04
N LYS A 5 -37.89 -2.35 -1.20
CA LYS A 5 -36.82 -3.12 -1.87
C LYS A 5 -35.69 -2.20 -2.35
N VAL A 6 -36.00 -1.01 -2.86
CA VAL A 6 -34.99 -0.04 -3.31
C VAL A 6 -34.17 0.47 -2.13
N ILE A 7 -34.81 0.80 -1.00
CA ILE A 7 -34.11 1.22 0.21
C ILE A 7 -33.19 0.10 0.73
N LEU A 8 -33.66 -1.14 0.74
CA LEU A 8 -32.86 -2.29 1.19
C LEU A 8 -31.63 -2.50 0.29
N ILE A 9 -31.80 -2.45 -1.03
CA ILE A 9 -30.69 -2.60 -1.99
C ILE A 9 -29.69 -1.45 -1.85
N SER A 10 -30.18 -0.21 -1.68
CA SER A 10 -29.32 0.96 -1.48
C SER A 10 -28.53 0.85 -0.18
N PHE A 11 -29.14 0.37 0.89
CA PHE A 11 -28.47 0.17 2.18
C PHE A 11 -27.40 -0.92 2.10
N LEU A 12 -27.70 -2.03 1.41
CA LEU A 12 -26.74 -3.11 1.19
C LEU A 12 -25.55 -2.66 0.35
N ALA A 13 -25.79 -1.83 -0.67
CA ALA A 13 -24.73 -1.28 -1.51
C ALA A 13 -23.76 -0.40 -0.71
N VAL A 14 -24.26 0.44 0.20
CA VAL A 14 -23.42 1.30 1.06
C VAL A 14 -22.55 0.46 2.01
N LEU A 15 -23.07 -0.67 2.52
CA LEU A 15 -22.31 -1.57 3.38
C LEU A 15 -21.15 -2.26 2.62
N LEU A 16 -21.38 -2.65 1.37
CA LEU A 16 -20.39 -3.32 0.51
C LEU A 16 -19.34 -2.37 -0.08
N LEU A 17 -19.57 -1.06 -0.03
CA LEU A 17 -18.63 -0.04 -0.51
C LEU A 17 -17.57 0.37 0.52
N ASN A 18 -17.67 -0.11 1.77
CA ASN A 18 -16.58 0.08 2.74
C ASN A 18 -15.43 -0.88 2.39
N GLY A 19 -14.43 -0.38 1.69
CA GLY A 19 -13.22 -1.14 1.40
C GLY A 19 -12.46 -1.47 2.68
N CYS A 20 -12.35 -2.76 3.00
CA CYS A 20 -11.52 -3.28 4.10
C CYS A 20 -10.03 -3.24 3.75
N VAL A 21 -9.47 -2.06 3.47
CA VAL A 21 -8.02 -1.92 3.23
C VAL A 21 -7.42 -1.06 4.33
N LYS A 22 -6.77 -1.72 5.30
CA LYS A 22 -5.96 -1.05 6.32
C LYS A 22 -4.65 -0.63 5.66
N TYR A 23 -4.55 0.64 5.32
CA TYR A 23 -3.41 1.20 4.60
C TYR A 23 -2.57 2.06 5.53
N GLU A 24 -1.48 1.49 6.08
CA GLU A 24 -0.54 2.22 6.93
C GLU A 24 0.67 2.65 6.09
N VAL A 25 0.66 3.91 5.65
CA VAL A 25 1.83 4.58 5.05
C VAL A 25 2.23 5.73 5.98
N GLY A 26 3.50 5.74 6.36
CA GLY A 26 4.10 6.79 7.18
C GLY A 26 5.03 7.66 6.36
N ILE A 27 5.14 8.93 6.76
CA ILE A 27 6.19 9.83 6.33
C ILE A 27 6.95 10.23 7.59
N ASN A 28 8.23 9.88 7.65
CA ASN A 28 9.11 10.29 8.74
C ASN A 28 9.92 11.51 8.30
N PHE A 29 9.87 12.60 9.06
CA PHE A 29 10.68 13.79 8.80
C PHE A 29 11.80 13.87 9.82
N GLU A 30 13.05 13.74 9.35
CA GLU A 30 14.23 13.97 10.18
C GLU A 30 14.58 15.47 10.22
N SER A 31 14.27 16.19 9.14
CA SER A 31 14.40 17.65 9.05
C SER A 31 13.42 18.24 8.03
N GLN A 32 13.43 19.57 7.83
CA GLN A 32 12.59 20.22 6.79
C GLN A 32 12.90 19.74 5.36
N ASN A 33 14.13 19.30 5.11
CA ASN A 33 14.62 18.89 3.79
C ASN A 33 15.12 17.45 3.80
N HIS A 34 14.72 16.63 4.76
CA HIS A 34 15.11 15.22 4.76
C HIS A 34 14.07 14.39 5.47
N GLY A 35 13.71 13.27 4.86
CA GLY A 35 12.79 12.33 5.45
C GLY A 35 12.68 11.06 4.62
N GLU A 36 11.79 10.18 5.06
CA GLU A 36 11.60 8.87 4.47
C GLU A 36 10.10 8.55 4.36
N ILE A 37 9.70 7.99 3.23
CA ILE A 37 8.43 7.30 3.09
C ILE A 37 8.65 5.89 3.64
N VAL A 38 7.90 5.51 4.67
CA VAL A 38 8.00 4.21 5.32
C VAL A 38 6.68 3.48 5.15
N GLN A 39 6.72 2.28 4.58
CA GLN A 39 5.54 1.44 4.43
C GLN A 39 5.81 0.02 4.93
N HIS A 40 4.97 -0.42 5.86
CA HIS A 40 4.93 -1.81 6.28
C HIS A 40 3.86 -2.53 5.47
N ILE A 41 4.27 -3.47 4.63
CA ILE A 41 3.37 -4.23 3.76
C ILE A 41 3.29 -5.65 4.31
N LYS A 42 2.11 -6.02 4.79
CA LYS A 42 1.79 -7.36 5.26
C LYS A 42 0.59 -7.88 4.51
N LEU A 43 0.72 -9.06 3.90
CA LEU A 43 -0.42 -9.75 3.29
C LEU A 43 -1.38 -10.21 4.39
N ALA A 44 -2.68 -9.93 4.24
CA ALA A 44 -3.70 -10.40 5.16
C ALA A 44 -3.81 -11.93 5.12
N ASP A 45 -4.12 -12.55 6.26
CA ASP A 45 -4.18 -14.02 6.36
C ASP A 45 -5.23 -14.66 5.44
N GLU A 46 -6.30 -13.93 5.12
CA GLU A 46 -7.34 -14.36 4.18
C GLU A 46 -6.83 -14.46 2.73
N LEU A 47 -5.75 -13.75 2.41
CA LEU A 47 -5.04 -13.79 1.14
C LEU A 47 -3.96 -14.88 1.10
N ASN A 48 -3.82 -15.71 2.16
CA ASN A 48 -2.95 -16.89 2.14
C ASN A 48 -3.42 -17.97 1.14
N ASN A 49 -4.63 -17.85 0.61
CA ASN A 49 -5.14 -18.70 -0.47
C ASN A 49 -4.47 -18.42 -1.83
N PHE A 50 -3.76 -17.30 -1.98
CA PHE A 50 -2.99 -17.03 -3.19
C PHE A 50 -1.76 -17.92 -3.25
N SER A 51 -1.42 -18.43 -4.44
CA SER A 51 -0.21 -19.24 -4.58
C SER A 51 1.02 -18.43 -4.16
N GLY A 52 1.94 -19.06 -3.40
CA GLY A 52 3.16 -18.39 -2.94
C GLY A 52 3.99 -17.78 -4.08
N LYS A 53 3.88 -18.34 -5.29
CA LYS A 53 4.49 -17.77 -6.50
C LYS A 53 3.92 -16.39 -6.83
N ILE A 54 2.60 -16.24 -6.88
CA ILE A 54 1.94 -14.95 -7.16
C ILE A 54 2.34 -13.90 -6.12
N VAL A 55 2.35 -14.29 -4.83
CA VAL A 55 2.77 -13.39 -3.75
C VAL A 55 4.22 -12.95 -3.95
N SER A 56 5.11 -13.88 -4.27
CA SER A 56 6.53 -13.56 -4.48
C SER A 56 6.77 -12.64 -5.68
N GLU A 57 6.05 -12.83 -6.78
CA GLU A 57 6.15 -12.00 -7.99
C GLU A 57 5.63 -10.59 -7.71
N TRP A 58 4.52 -10.48 -6.98
CA TRP A 58 3.97 -9.19 -6.57
C TRP A 58 4.92 -8.45 -5.61
N LEU A 59 5.47 -9.10 -4.58
CA LEU A 59 6.46 -8.50 -3.69
C LEU A 59 7.71 -8.05 -4.45
N LYS A 60 8.19 -8.84 -5.41
CA LYS A 60 9.32 -8.47 -6.28
C LYS A 60 9.03 -7.25 -7.16
N SER A 61 7.78 -7.06 -7.58
CA SER A 61 7.36 -5.85 -8.29
C SER A 61 7.43 -4.59 -7.42
N ILE A 62 7.21 -4.73 -6.11
CA ILE A 62 7.35 -3.63 -5.14
C ILE A 62 8.83 -3.32 -4.97
N GLU A 63 9.66 -4.32 -4.69
CA GLU A 63 11.11 -4.18 -4.55
C GLU A 63 11.74 -3.49 -5.77
N THR A 64 11.37 -3.92 -6.98
CA THR A 64 11.85 -3.30 -8.24
C THR A 64 11.47 -1.82 -8.35
N ARG A 65 10.29 -1.42 -7.86
CA ARG A 65 9.86 -0.01 -7.85
C ARG A 65 10.63 0.78 -6.80
N VAL A 66 10.82 0.21 -5.63
CA VAL A 66 11.57 0.83 -4.52
C VAL A 66 13.02 1.11 -4.93
N ASP A 67 13.67 0.16 -5.60
CA ASP A 67 15.04 0.33 -6.10
C ASP A 67 15.15 1.50 -7.10
N LYS A 68 14.17 1.65 -8.00
CA LYS A 68 14.10 2.78 -8.94
C LYS A 68 13.94 4.13 -8.24
N LEU A 69 13.39 4.13 -7.04
CA LEU A 69 13.22 5.33 -6.20
C LEU A 69 14.40 5.55 -5.25
N GLN A 70 15.47 4.76 -5.39
CA GLN A 70 16.64 4.77 -4.50
C GLN A 70 16.27 4.43 -3.05
N GLY A 71 15.18 3.68 -2.86
CA GLY A 71 14.76 3.17 -1.57
C GLY A 71 15.39 1.83 -1.26
N LYS A 72 14.93 1.23 -0.17
CA LYS A 72 15.33 -0.10 0.29
C LYS A 72 14.11 -0.89 0.72
N THR A 73 14.17 -2.19 0.47
CA THR A 73 13.17 -3.14 0.95
C THR A 73 13.84 -4.11 1.92
N GLN A 74 13.29 -4.25 3.12
CA GLN A 74 13.69 -5.25 4.10
C GLN A 74 12.63 -6.34 4.18
N LYS A 75 13.04 -7.59 3.94
CA LYS A 75 12.15 -8.74 4.06
C LYS A 75 11.98 -9.14 5.52
N ILE A 76 10.75 -9.11 6.02
CA ILE A 76 10.39 -9.54 7.38
C ILE A 76 9.97 -11.01 7.38
N SER A 77 9.16 -11.41 6.39
CA SER A 77 8.74 -12.81 6.18
C SER A 77 8.50 -13.10 4.69
N ALA A 78 7.93 -14.26 4.34
CA ALA A 78 7.56 -14.54 2.95
C ALA A 78 6.38 -13.70 2.44
N GLN A 79 5.63 -13.07 3.34
CA GLN A 79 4.42 -12.28 3.06
C GLN A 79 4.49 -10.86 3.65
N GLU A 80 5.64 -10.46 4.18
CA GLU A 80 5.80 -9.22 4.94
C GLU A 80 7.12 -8.55 4.59
N ILE A 81 7.06 -7.28 4.19
CA ILE A 81 8.21 -6.45 3.84
C ILE A 81 8.07 -5.06 4.45
N LEU A 82 9.19 -4.46 4.81
CA LEU A 82 9.31 -3.06 5.19
C LEU A 82 9.98 -2.29 4.04
N VAL A 83 9.33 -1.24 3.57
CA VAL A 83 9.83 -0.36 2.51
C VAL A 83 10.21 0.98 3.09
N THR A 84 11.38 1.48 2.71
CA THR A 84 11.88 2.81 3.06
C THR A 84 12.35 3.54 1.81
N VAL A 85 11.84 4.73 1.54
CA VAL A 85 12.23 5.56 0.39
C VAL A 85 12.64 6.95 0.87
N PRO A 86 13.92 7.34 0.79
CA PRO A 86 14.36 8.65 1.27
C PRO A 86 13.96 9.76 0.29
N PHE A 87 13.78 10.98 0.79
CA PHE A 87 13.58 12.21 0.01
C PHE A 87 14.28 13.40 0.67
N ASN A 88 14.64 14.40 -0.12
CA ASN A 88 15.43 15.55 0.32
C ASN A 88 14.69 16.90 0.25
N ASN A 89 13.41 16.89 -0.12
CA ASN A 89 12.52 18.06 -0.11
C ASN A 89 11.08 17.65 -0.44
N GLY A 90 10.14 18.59 -0.35
CA GLY A 90 8.73 18.36 -0.66
C GLY A 90 8.45 17.96 -2.11
N ALA A 91 9.21 18.48 -3.09
CA ALA A 91 9.00 18.12 -4.50
C ALA A 91 9.45 16.68 -4.79
N GLU A 92 10.58 16.27 -4.23
CA GLU A 92 11.07 14.88 -4.32
C GLU A 92 10.13 13.92 -3.57
N LEU A 93 9.60 14.33 -2.41
CA LEU A 93 8.58 13.57 -1.69
C LEU A 93 7.36 13.33 -2.59
N GLU A 94 6.80 14.38 -3.19
CA GLU A 94 5.65 14.28 -4.08
C GLU A 94 5.94 13.36 -5.29
N GLU A 95 7.08 13.56 -5.96
CA GLU A 95 7.49 12.74 -7.10
C GLU A 95 7.61 11.26 -6.72
N LYS A 96 8.33 10.95 -5.64
CA LYS A 96 8.59 9.58 -5.21
C LYS A 96 7.33 8.91 -4.67
N PHE A 97 6.51 9.64 -3.92
CA PHE A 97 5.20 9.15 -3.46
C PHE A 97 4.32 8.77 -4.64
N ASN A 98 4.19 9.67 -5.63
CA ASN A 98 3.39 9.41 -6.81
C ASN A 98 3.93 8.25 -7.64
N ARG A 99 5.25 8.11 -7.81
CA ARG A 99 5.83 6.98 -8.55
C ARG A 99 5.75 5.65 -7.81
N PHE A 100 5.77 5.68 -6.49
CA PHE A 100 5.64 4.47 -5.68
C PHE A 100 4.22 3.89 -5.74
N PHE A 101 3.21 4.77 -5.72
CA PHE A 101 1.79 4.39 -5.65
C PHE A 101 1.04 4.41 -6.98
N ASN A 102 1.54 5.07 -8.02
CA ASN A 102 0.94 4.93 -9.35
C ASN A 102 1.34 3.59 -9.98
N LEU A 103 0.31 2.84 -10.37
CA LEU A 103 0.38 1.59 -11.15
C LEU A 103 0.45 1.90 -12.65
#